data_AF-A0A536ZJL1-F1
#
_entry.id   AF-A0A536ZJL1-F1
#
_cell.length_a   1.000
_cell.length_b   1.000
_cell.length_c   1.000
_cell.angle_alpha   90.00
_cell.angle_beta   90.00
_cell.angle_gamma   90.00
#
_symmetry.space_group_name_H-M   'P 1'
#
loop_
_entity.id
_entity.type
_entity.pdbx_description
1 polymer ?
#
loop_
_entity_poly.entity_id
_entity_poly.type
_entity_poly.pdbx_seq_one_letter_code
_entity_poly.pdbx_strand_id
1 'polypeptide(L)' 'ETLVGTREWWIGERPYGVAEARLHSGTVIAQLAGVESREAALALKGAEVAVPREALPPVAEGHYYLADLVGLEVLNQQG' A
#
# COMPACT_ATOMS: atom_id res chain seq x y z
N GLU A 1 5.57 -7.64 -1.36
CA GLU A 1 4.95 -8.71 -0.54
C GLU A 1 3.78 -8.21 0.28
N THR A 2 3.90 -7.09 1.00
CA THR A 2 2.83 -6.59 1.88
C THR A 2 1.46 -6.47 1.21
N LEU A 3 1.37 -5.77 0.06
CA LEU A 3 0.13 -5.66 -0.69
C LEU A 3 -0.50 -7.03 -0.98
N VAL A 4 0.28 -7.98 -1.49
CA VAL A 4 -0.21 -9.33 -1.82
C VAL A 4 -0.70 -10.09 -0.59
N GLY A 5 -0.12 -9.85 0.59
CA GLY A 5 -0.50 -10.51 1.84
C GLY A 5 -1.67 -9.86 2.60
N THR A 6 -2.02 -8.61 2.29
CA THR A 6 -3.06 -7.86 3.00
C THR A 6 -4.43 -8.07 2.37
N ARG A 7 -5.44 -8.40 3.20
CA ARG A 7 -6.83 -8.67 2.77
C ARG A 7 -7.71 -7.45 2.57
N GLU A 8 -7.23 -6.27 2.92
CA GLU A 8 -7.93 -5.00 2.74
C GLU A 8 -6.95 -3.95 2.21
N TRP A 9 -7.31 -3.32 1.10
CA TRP A 9 -6.57 -2.20 0.54
C TRP A 9 -7.44 -0.96 0.51
N TRP A 10 -6.83 0.20 0.72
CA TRP A 10 -7.43 1.50 0.52
C TRP A 10 -7.12 1.97 -0.89
N ILE A 11 -8.16 2.33 -1.64
CA ILE A 11 -8.05 2.89 -2.98
C ILE A 11 -8.59 4.32 -2.92
N GLY A 12 -7.69 5.30 -2.91
CA GLY A 12 -7.99 6.65 -2.44
C GLY A 12 -8.46 6.61 -0.99
N GLU A 13 -9.62 7.20 -0.71
CA GLU A 13 -10.20 7.26 0.65
C GLU A 13 -11.14 6.10 1.00
N ARG A 14 -11.26 5.07 0.14
CA ARG A 14 -12.22 3.98 0.34
C ARG A 14 -11.52 2.62 0.54
N PRO A 15 -11.88 1.86 1.59
CA PRO A 15 -11.38 0.51 1.77
C PRO A 15 -12.11 -0.48 0.84
N TYR A 16 -11.37 -1.47 0.37
CA TYR A 16 -11.86 -2.60 -0.40
C TYR A 16 -11.25 -3.89 0.13
N GLY A 17 -12.10 -4.91 0.31
CA GLY A 17 -11.62 -6.27 0.52
C GLY A 17 -10.87 -6.76 -0.72
N VAL A 18 -9.79 -7.52 -0.52
CA VAL A 18 -9.00 -8.13 -1.58
C VAL A 18 -9.38 -9.61 -1.67
N ALA A 19 -10.06 -10.00 -2.75
CA ALA A 19 -10.45 -11.38 -3.00
C ALA A 19 -9.25 -12.24 -3.41
N GLU A 20 -8.42 -11.70 -4.30
CA GLU A 20 -7.16 -12.31 -4.73
C GLU A 20 -6.15 -11.19 -5.02
N ALA A 21 -4.89 -11.40 -4.67
CA ALA A 21 -3.79 -10.57 -5.12
C ALA A 21 -2.58 -11.44 -5.45
N ARG A 22 -1.83 -11.04 -6.48
CA ARG A 22 -0.61 -11.74 -6.89
C ARG A 22 0.39 -10.81 -7.55
N LEU A 23 1.67 -11.18 -7.45
CA LEU A 23 2.72 -10.56 -8.24
C LEU A 23 2.73 -11.15 -9.64
N HIS A 24 2.75 -10.31 -10.67
CA HIS A 24 2.89 -10.71 -12.06
C HIS A 24 3.77 -9.72 -12.79
N SER A 25 4.88 -10.20 -13.35
CA SER A 25 5.81 -9.39 -14.16
C SER A 25 6.24 -8.09 -13.48
N GLY A 26 6.56 -8.15 -12.17
CA GLY A 26 7.02 -7.01 -11.38
C GLY A 26 5.92 -6.05 -10.92
N THR A 27 4.66 -6.30 -11.25
CA THR A 27 3.50 -5.50 -10.82
C THR A 27 2.57 -6.35 -9.95
N VAL A 28 1.85 -5.70 -9.02
CA VAL A 28 0.81 -6.37 -8.24
C VAL A 28 -0.52 -6.26 -8.98
N ILE A 29 -1.19 -7.40 -9.16
CA ILE A 29 -2.55 -7.46 -9.70
C ILE A 29 -3.46 -7.95 -8.57
N ALA A 30 -4.60 -7.29 -8.38
CA ALA A 30 -5.59 -7.68 -7.38
C ALA A 30 -7.02 -7.65 -7.95
N GLN A 31 -7.86 -8.53 -7.44
CA GLN A 31 -9.31 -8.48 -7.56
C GLN A 31 -9.89 -7.94 -6.27
N LEU A 32 -10.53 -6.77 -6.37
CA LEU A 32 -11.17 -6.10 -5.24
C LEU A 32 -12.63 -6.55 -5.15
N ALA A 33 -13.10 -6.82 -3.93
CA ALA A 33 -14.49 -7.16 -3.67
C ALA A 33 -15.42 -6.03 -4.14
N GLY A 34 -16.45 -6.39 -4.91
CA GLY A 34 -17.40 -5.43 -5.49
C GLY A 34 -16.91 -4.72 -6.78
N VAL A 35 -15.69 -5.01 -7.25
CA VAL A 35 -15.17 -4.49 -8.53
C VAL A 35 -15.11 -5.63 -9.56
N GLU A 36 -16.25 -5.89 -10.20
CA GLU A 36 -16.45 -7.08 -11.05
C GLU A 36 -16.38 -6.80 -12.55
N SER A 37 -16.26 -5.53 -12.95
CA SER A 37 -16.17 -5.13 -14.36
C SER A 37 -14.92 -4.32 -14.65
N ARG A 38 -14.53 -4.32 -15.93
CA ARG A 38 -13.42 -3.49 -16.43
C ARG A 38 -13.70 -2.01 -16.20
N GLU A 39 -14.93 -1.58 -16.41
CA GLU A 39 -15.37 -0.19 -16.26
C GLU A 39 -15.26 0.25 -14.80
N ALA A 40 -15.67 -0.61 -13.86
CA ALA A 40 -15.54 -0.35 -12.43
C ALA A 40 -14.07 -0.24 -12.01
N ALA A 41 -13.21 -1.14 -12.51
CA ALA A 41 -11.77 -1.07 -12.24
C ALA A 41 -11.13 0.19 -12.84
N LEU A 42 -11.52 0.57 -14.07
CA LEU A 42 -11.01 1.78 -14.73
C LEU A 42 -11.40 3.07 -13.99
N ALA A 43 -12.57 3.10 -13.34
CA ALA A 43 -12.99 4.25 -12.53
C ALA A 43 -12.07 4.51 -11.33
N LEU A 44 -11.30 3.51 -10.89
CA LEU A 44 -10.31 3.62 -9.81
C LEU A 44 -8.93 4.04 -10.30
N LYS A 45 -8.73 4.18 -11.62
CA LYS A 45 -7.42 4.49 -12.20
C LYS A 45 -6.91 5.84 -11.70
N GLY A 46 -5.66 5.84 -11.23
CA GLY A 46 -4.97 7.04 -10.73
C GLY A 46 -5.18 7.29 -9.24
N ALA A 47 -6.05 6.51 -8.57
CA ALA A 47 -6.13 6.52 -7.13
C ALA A 47 -4.87 5.91 -6.50
N GLU A 48 -4.46 6.47 -5.36
CA GLU A 48 -3.41 5.89 -4.55
C GLU A 48 -3.88 4.58 -3.91
N VAL A 49 -2.94 3.64 -3.74
CA VAL A 49 -3.19 2.37 -3.07
C VAL A 49 -2.44 2.37 -1.75
N ALA A 50 -3.15 2.14 -0.65
CA ALA A 50 -2.58 2.07 0.68
C ALA A 50 -3.04 0.83 1.44
N VAL A 51 -2.31 0.49 2.48
CA VAL A 51 -2.67 -0.55 3.46
C VAL A 51 -2.53 0.03 4.86
N PRO A 52 -3.24 -0.53 5.87
CA PRO A 52 -3.05 -0.11 7.25
C PRO A 52 -1.58 -0.21 7.66
N ARG A 53 -1.13 0.71 8.51
CA ARG A 53 0.27 0.82 8.94
C ARG A 53 0.73 -0.45 9.65
N GLU A 54 -0.15 -1.04 10.44
CA GLU A 54 0.02 -2.30 11.17
C GLU A 54 0.17 -3.53 10.26
N ALA A 55 -0.21 -3.45 8.99
CA ALA A 55 -0.01 -4.52 8.02
C ALA A 55 1.43 -4.54 7.47
N LEU A 56 2.20 -3.46 7.68
CA LEU A 56 3.59 -3.41 7.24
C LEU A 56 4.45 -4.35 8.11
N PRO A 57 5.38 -5.12 7.50
CA PRO A 57 6.31 -5.95 8.26
C PRO A 57 7.08 -5.16 9.33
N PRO A 58 7.46 -5.77 10.46
CA PRO A 58 8.36 -5.13 11.41
C PRO A 58 9.70 -4.85 10.74
N VAL A 59 10.31 -3.72 11.08
CA VAL A 59 11.66 -3.36 10.63
C VAL A 59 12.71 -4.00 11.52
N ALA A 60 13.83 -4.41 10.93
CA ALA A 60 15.01 -4.83 11.68
C ALA A 60 15.65 -3.63 12.40
N GLU A 61 16.52 -3.90 13.37
CA GLU A 61 17.30 -2.84 14.03
C GLU A 61 18.04 -1.97 13.00
N GLY A 62 18.02 -0.66 13.22
CA GLY A 62 18.61 0.33 12.30
C GLY A 62 17.86 0.54 10.98
N HIS A 63 16.73 -0.14 10.74
CA HIS A 63 15.89 0.05 9.57
C HIS A 63 14.62 0.83 9.94
N TYR A 64 14.16 1.68 9.03
CA TYR A 64 12.98 2.53 9.21
C TYR A 64 12.18 2.56 7.92
N TYR A 65 10.85 2.70 8.02
CA TYR A 65 10.07 3.04 6.84
C TYR A 65 10.30 4.51 6.49
N LEU A 66 10.43 4.82 5.20
CA LEU A 66 10.56 6.21 4.75
C LEU A 66 9.42 7.10 5.25
N ALA A 67 8.20 6.56 5.34
CA ALA A 67 7.04 7.26 5.89
C ALA A 67 7.24 7.73 7.34
N ASP A 68 8.04 7.02 8.15
CA ASP A 68 8.35 7.42 9.53
C ASP A 68 9.38 8.56 9.59
N LEU A 69 10.14 8.74 8.52
CA LEU A 69 11.18 9.76 8.43
C LEU A 69 10.64 11.09 7.89
N VAL A 70 9.51 11.05 7.19
CA VAL A 70 8.86 12.25 6.68
C VAL A 70 8.40 13.12 7.85
N GLY A 71 8.79 14.40 7.83
CA GLY A 71 8.43 15.37 8.87
C GLY A 71 9.38 15.41 10.07
N LEU A 72 10.40 14.54 10.11
CA LEU A 72 11.47 14.66 11.11
C LEU A 72 12.39 15.85 10.76
N GLU A 73 12.88 16.52 11.80
CA GLU A 73 13.91 17.56 11.67
C GLU A 73 15.27 16.93 11.43
N VAL A 74 16.03 17.50 10.49
CA VAL A 74 17.38 17.05 10.17
C VAL A 74 18.38 18.04 10.74
N LEU A 75 19.13 17.61 11.76
CA LEU A 75 20.22 18.37 12.34
C LEU A 75 21.56 17.83 11.86
N ASN A 76 22.44 18.73 11.44
CA ASN A 76 23.81 18.38 11.12
C ASN A 76 24.70 18.48 12.39
N GLN A 77 25.99 18.17 12.28
CA GLN A 77 26.90 18.14 13.44
C GLN A 77 27.14 19.50 14.12
N GLN A 78 26.76 20.61 13.47
CA GLN A 78 26.93 21.97 13.94
C GLN A 78 25.65 22.53 14.62
N GLY A 79 24.58 21.73 14.65
CA GLY A 79 23.22 22.19 14.99
C GLY A 79 22.58 22.95 13.83
#